data_AF-A0A4Z2G2I6-F1
#
_entry.id   AF-A0A4Z2G2I6-F1
#
_cell.length_a   1.000
_cell.length_b   1.000
_cell.length_c   1.000
_cell.angle_alpha   90.00
_cell.angle_beta   90.00
_cell.angle_gamma   90.00
#
_symmetry.space_group_name_H-M   'P 1'
#
loop_
_entity.id
_entity.type
_entity.pdbx_description
1 polymer ?
#
loop_
_entity_poly.entity_id
_entity_poly.type
_entity_poly.pdbx_seq_one_letter_code
_entity_poly.pdbx_strand_id
1 'polypeptide(L)'
;MEDGEGAARRAAAALRRGVSCTTPTTPNDEINGAGNLMDFLDEPFPDVGTYEDFHTIDWLREKSRDTDRHRKITSKSKESLWELIKSLLDAWSGWVVMLLIGLLSGQWEAPPTGEAPPTSQGVNRVPRSAGTLAGVIDLAVDWMTDLKEGVCLSAFWYSHEQCCWTSNETTFADRDKCPQWQTWAELMTGHAEVSSAPGGVQRAPIDLRPEKQRAVSVFQGGGAYVLNYFLYVLWALLFSFLAVSLVRVFAPYACGSGIPEIKTILSGFIIRGYLGKWTLLIKTVTLVLAVSSGLSLGKEGPLVHVACCCGNLFCSLFSKYSKNEGKRREVLSAAAAAGVSVAFGAPIGGVLFSLEEVSYYFPLKTLWRSFFAALVAAFTLRAINPFGNSRLVLFYVEYHTPWYMAELVPFILLGVFGGLWGTLFIRANTAWCRRRKTTRLGKYPVLEVLAVTGVTAVLAFPNPYTRRSTSELISELFNDCGALESSQLCDYVNNPNTSRPLDDIPDRPAGPGVYAALWQLALALVFKIVITVFTFGMKIPSGLFIPSMAVGAIAGRIVGIAVEQMALHHHDWIIFRSWCRPGADCVTPGLYAMVGAAACLGERRSGPPALATRRVCRSR
;
A
#
# COMPACT_ATOMS: atom_id res chain seq x y z
N MET A 1 17.05 10.65 -39.79
CA MET A 1 15.70 10.17 -40.11
C MET A 1 15.71 9.44 -41.46
N GLU A 2 16.68 8.54 -41.73
CA GLU A 2 16.69 7.79 -43.01
C GLU A 2 17.33 6.39 -42.99
N ASP A 3 17.85 5.88 -41.86
CA ASP A 3 18.46 4.53 -41.82
C ASP A 3 17.72 3.48 -40.98
N GLY A 4 16.50 3.77 -40.51
CA GLY A 4 15.68 2.86 -39.70
C GLY A 4 14.68 2.00 -40.48
N GLU A 5 14.37 2.37 -41.72
CA GLU A 5 13.26 1.76 -42.49
C GLU A 5 13.67 0.46 -43.22
N GLY A 6 14.97 0.26 -43.43
CA GLY A 6 15.52 -0.91 -44.14
C GLY A 6 15.60 -2.19 -43.32
N ALA A 7 15.56 -2.11 -41.98
CA ALA A 7 15.59 -3.27 -41.08
C ALA A 7 14.18 -3.89 -40.90
N ALA A 8 13.14 -3.06 -40.85
CA ALA A 8 11.76 -3.51 -40.72
C ALA A 8 11.24 -4.22 -41.99
N ARG A 9 11.65 -3.76 -43.19
CA ARG A 9 11.26 -4.41 -44.46
C ARG A 9 11.93 -5.78 -44.67
N ARG A 10 13.15 -5.99 -44.16
CA ARG A 10 13.84 -7.29 -44.23
C ARG A 10 13.24 -8.35 -43.30
N ALA A 11 12.71 -7.95 -42.14
CA ALA A 11 11.99 -8.86 -41.24
C ALA A 11 10.61 -9.27 -41.82
N ALA A 12 9.93 -8.38 -42.56
CA ALA A 12 8.65 -8.67 -43.20
C ALA A 12 8.78 -9.60 -44.43
N ALA A 13 9.92 -9.58 -45.13
CA ALA A 13 10.18 -10.45 -46.29
C ALA A 13 10.49 -11.91 -45.88
N ALA A 14 11.00 -12.14 -44.67
CA ALA A 14 11.30 -13.49 -44.16
C ALA A 14 10.05 -14.28 -43.73
N LEU A 15 8.91 -13.60 -43.50
CA LEU A 15 7.64 -14.21 -43.10
C LEU A 15 6.73 -14.60 -44.28
N ARG A 16 7.13 -14.34 -45.53
CA ARG A 16 6.35 -14.68 -46.75
C ARG A 16 6.82 -15.95 -47.48
N ARG A 17 7.76 -16.74 -46.92
CA ARG A 17 8.33 -17.94 -47.57
C ARG A 17 7.86 -19.28 -47.03
N GLY A 18 6.70 -19.35 -46.39
CA GLY A 18 6.14 -20.64 -46.01
C GLY A 18 4.66 -20.54 -45.72
N VAL A 19 3.83 -20.70 -46.77
CA VAL A 19 2.60 -21.50 -46.83
C VAL A 19 2.05 -21.33 -48.25
N SER A 20 2.17 -22.38 -49.05
CA SER A 20 1.44 -22.57 -50.30
C SER A 20 0.21 -23.42 -49.97
N CYS A 21 -0.97 -23.07 -50.50
CA CYS A 21 -2.01 -24.01 -50.98
C CYS A 21 -3.24 -23.27 -51.55
N THR A 22 -3.33 -23.27 -52.88
CA THR A 22 -4.48 -23.60 -53.76
C THR A 22 -5.89 -23.01 -53.52
N THR A 23 -6.38 -22.32 -54.56
CA THR A 23 -7.79 -21.98 -54.88
C THR A 23 -8.62 -23.21 -55.30
N PRO A 24 -9.98 -23.14 -55.26
CA PRO A 24 -10.70 -23.09 -56.55
C PRO A 24 -12.02 -22.25 -56.59
N THR A 25 -12.18 -21.56 -57.73
CA THR A 25 -13.37 -21.28 -58.59
C THR A 25 -14.81 -21.05 -58.06
N THR A 26 -15.43 -20.00 -58.58
CA THR A 26 -16.88 -19.68 -58.65
C THR A 26 -17.66 -20.54 -59.67
N PRO A 27 -19.01 -20.55 -59.64
CA PRO A 27 -19.77 -19.85 -60.69
C PRO A 27 -21.10 -19.18 -60.24
N ASN A 28 -21.65 -18.38 -61.17
CA ASN A 28 -22.84 -17.51 -61.12
C ASN A 28 -24.20 -18.26 -61.05
N ASP A 29 -25.27 -17.55 -60.64
CA ASP A 29 -26.58 -17.50 -61.36
C ASP A 29 -27.52 -16.38 -60.82
N GLU A 30 -28.24 -15.73 -61.74
CA GLU A 30 -29.31 -14.73 -61.56
C GLU A 30 -30.70 -15.39 -61.39
N ILE A 31 -31.71 -14.67 -60.84
CA ILE A 31 -33.09 -14.49 -61.38
C ILE A 31 -34.09 -13.94 -60.30
N ASN A 32 -34.72 -12.81 -60.66
CA ASN A 32 -36.04 -12.19 -60.37
C ASN A 32 -37.05 -12.73 -59.33
N GLY A 33 -37.77 -11.80 -58.68
CA GLY A 33 -39.17 -12.02 -58.25
C GLY A 33 -39.68 -11.09 -57.13
N ALA A 34 -40.74 -10.32 -57.40
CA ALA A 34 -41.35 -9.33 -56.53
C ALA A 34 -42.57 -9.85 -55.73
N GLY A 35 -42.83 -9.29 -54.54
CA GLY A 35 -44.18 -9.03 -54.00
C GLY A 35 -44.68 -9.83 -52.78
N ASN A 36 -45.25 -9.07 -51.82
CA ASN A 36 -46.10 -9.41 -50.65
C ASN A 36 -45.36 -9.54 -49.30
N LEU A 37 -45.34 -8.52 -48.45
CA LEU A 37 -46.40 -7.94 -47.58
C LEU A 37 -46.81 -8.87 -46.42
N MET A 38 -46.27 -8.52 -45.25
CA MET A 38 -46.64 -9.00 -43.90
C MET A 38 -46.35 -10.46 -43.61
N ASP A 39 -45.12 -10.74 -43.19
CA ASP A 39 -44.92 -11.74 -42.14
C ASP A 39 -44.10 -11.12 -41.00
N PHE A 40 -44.80 -10.94 -39.89
CA PHE A 40 -44.46 -10.09 -38.75
C PHE A 40 -43.58 -10.89 -37.78
N LEU A 41 -42.39 -11.30 -38.25
CA LEU A 41 -41.31 -11.90 -37.45
C LEU A 41 -39.94 -11.36 -37.93
N ASP A 42 -39.69 -10.08 -37.68
CA ASP A 42 -38.35 -9.49 -37.52
C ASP A 42 -37.53 -10.33 -36.52
N GLU A 43 -36.22 -10.51 -36.58
CA GLU A 43 -35.16 -10.29 -37.56
C GLU A 43 -33.98 -11.12 -36.99
N PRO A 44 -33.14 -11.74 -37.82
CA PRO A 44 -31.96 -12.47 -37.36
C PRO A 44 -30.88 -11.47 -36.94
N PHE A 45 -30.38 -11.57 -35.70
CA PHE A 45 -29.22 -10.81 -35.23
C PHE A 45 -28.07 -10.92 -36.25
N PRO A 46 -27.66 -9.83 -36.93
CA PRO A 46 -26.51 -9.86 -37.78
C PRO A 46 -25.27 -9.60 -36.92
N ASP A 47 -24.33 -10.54 -37.03
CA ASP A 47 -22.90 -10.28 -36.95
C ASP A 47 -22.39 -9.68 -35.62
N VAL A 48 -22.34 -10.53 -34.58
CA VAL A 48 -21.32 -10.33 -33.53
C VAL A 48 -19.99 -10.64 -34.18
N GLY A 49 -19.43 -9.61 -34.82
CA GLY A 49 -18.04 -9.59 -35.21
C GLY A 49 -17.22 -10.11 -34.04
N THR A 50 -16.51 -11.21 -34.29
CA THR A 50 -15.35 -11.64 -33.52
C THR A 50 -14.40 -10.44 -33.44
N TYR A 51 -14.59 -9.62 -32.41
CA TYR A 51 -13.64 -8.58 -32.03
C TYR A 51 -12.42 -9.31 -31.47
N GLU A 52 -11.38 -9.43 -32.28
CA GLU A 52 -10.06 -9.75 -31.76
C GLU A 52 -9.69 -8.75 -30.67
N ASP A 53 -9.34 -9.25 -29.48
CA ASP A 53 -9.12 -8.51 -28.23
C ASP A 53 -7.94 -7.50 -28.24
N PHE A 54 -7.47 -7.05 -29.40
CA PHE A 54 -6.27 -6.20 -29.51
C PHE A 54 -6.34 -5.13 -30.62
N HIS A 55 -7.41 -4.33 -30.70
CA HIS A 55 -7.35 -3.10 -31.50
C HIS A 55 -6.37 -2.09 -30.89
N THR A 56 -5.36 -1.68 -31.65
CA THR A 56 -4.45 -0.59 -31.28
C THR A 56 -5.07 0.76 -31.62
N ILE A 57 -5.03 1.71 -30.66
CA ILE A 57 -5.63 3.04 -30.82
C ILE A 57 -4.85 3.88 -31.84
N ASP A 58 -5.60 4.51 -32.75
CA ASP A 58 -5.08 5.49 -33.70
C ASP A 58 -5.06 6.90 -33.07
N TRP A 59 -3.94 7.23 -32.42
CA TRP A 59 -3.73 8.50 -31.74
C TRP A 59 -3.87 9.73 -32.65
N LEU A 60 -3.54 9.59 -33.93
CA LEU A 60 -3.64 10.69 -34.91
C LEU A 60 -5.10 11.01 -35.20
N ARG A 61 -5.91 9.98 -35.48
CA ARG A 61 -7.35 10.12 -35.68
C ARG A 61 -8.04 10.73 -34.45
N GLU A 62 -7.65 10.29 -33.26
CA GLU A 62 -8.28 10.78 -32.04
C GLU A 62 -7.93 12.24 -31.72
N LYS A 63 -6.67 12.64 -31.97
CA LYS A 63 -6.22 14.04 -31.88
C LYS A 63 -6.91 14.94 -32.92
N SER A 64 -7.11 14.45 -34.15
CA SER A 64 -7.87 15.18 -35.17
C SER A 64 -9.30 15.40 -34.74
N ARG A 65 -9.98 14.34 -34.27
CA ARG A 65 -11.37 14.41 -33.78
C ARG A 65 -11.54 15.40 -32.62
N ASP A 66 -10.57 15.46 -31.72
CA ASP A 66 -10.57 16.43 -30.61
C ASP A 66 -10.39 17.87 -31.09
N THR A 67 -9.49 18.09 -32.06
CA THR A 67 -9.23 19.40 -32.68
C THR A 67 -10.48 19.92 -33.40
N ASP A 68 -11.16 19.07 -34.17
CA ASP A 68 -12.38 19.43 -34.89
C ASP A 68 -13.54 19.72 -33.93
N ARG A 69 -13.65 18.95 -32.84
CA ARG A 69 -14.62 19.24 -31.77
C ARG A 69 -14.34 20.60 -31.14
N HIS A 70 -13.08 20.92 -30.83
CA HIS A 70 -12.71 22.21 -30.24
C HIS A 70 -13.07 23.37 -31.18
N ARG A 71 -12.74 23.25 -32.48
CA ARG A 71 -13.10 24.26 -33.48
C ARG A 71 -14.61 24.53 -33.53
N LYS A 72 -15.43 23.46 -33.52
CA LYS A 72 -16.90 23.58 -33.51
C LYS A 72 -17.45 24.28 -32.28
N ILE A 73 -16.86 24.04 -31.10
CA ILE A 73 -17.29 24.69 -29.85
C ILE A 73 -16.87 26.16 -29.87
N THR A 74 -15.65 26.47 -30.28
CA THR A 74 -15.15 27.86 -30.34
C THR A 74 -15.86 28.70 -31.41
N SER A 75 -16.28 28.10 -32.53
CA SER A 75 -17.07 28.82 -33.53
C SER A 75 -18.46 29.17 -33.00
N LYS A 76 -19.14 28.21 -32.36
CA LYS A 76 -20.48 28.41 -31.78
C LYS A 76 -20.49 29.32 -30.55
N SER A 77 -19.38 29.41 -29.80
CA SER A 77 -19.30 30.29 -28.62
C SER A 77 -19.40 31.78 -28.96
N LYS A 78 -19.20 32.16 -30.23
CA LYS A 78 -19.34 33.53 -30.71
C LYS A 78 -20.80 33.93 -30.99
N GLU A 79 -21.70 32.95 -31.05
CA GLU A 79 -23.10 33.16 -31.45
C GLU A 79 -24.02 33.37 -30.24
N SER A 80 -23.66 32.86 -29.05
CA SER A 80 -24.53 32.91 -27.87
C SER A 80 -23.75 32.89 -26.55
N LEU A 81 -24.26 33.63 -25.55
CA LEU A 81 -23.75 33.61 -24.17
C LEU A 81 -23.84 32.22 -23.53
N TRP A 82 -24.87 31.44 -23.84
CA TRP A 82 -25.00 30.06 -23.36
C TRP A 82 -23.92 29.14 -23.93
N GLU A 83 -23.58 29.30 -25.21
CA GLU A 83 -22.50 28.55 -25.85
C GLU A 83 -21.11 29.04 -25.39
N LEU A 84 -20.99 30.32 -25.00
CA LEU A 84 -19.80 30.83 -24.30
C LEU A 84 -19.62 30.17 -22.93
N ILE A 85 -20.68 30.09 -22.12
CA ILE A 85 -20.64 29.40 -20.82
C ILE A 85 -20.28 27.93 -21.00
N LYS A 86 -20.87 27.25 -22.00
CA LYS A 86 -20.58 25.84 -22.30
C LYS A 86 -19.14 25.62 -22.76
N SER A 87 -18.59 26.54 -23.56
CA SER A 87 -17.19 26.54 -23.97
C SER A 87 -16.25 26.72 -22.77
N LEU A 88 -16.56 27.66 -21.87
CA LEU A 88 -15.83 27.84 -20.62
C LEU A 88 -15.92 26.58 -19.75
N LEU A 89 -17.10 25.98 -19.57
CA LEU A 89 -17.28 24.77 -18.78
C LEU A 89 -16.51 23.58 -19.38
N ASP A 90 -16.44 23.45 -20.71
CA ASP A 90 -15.63 22.42 -21.39
C ASP A 90 -14.12 22.66 -21.20
N ALA A 91 -13.66 23.92 -21.16
CA ALA A 91 -12.28 24.28 -20.84
C ALA A 91 -11.91 23.97 -19.37
N TRP A 92 -12.81 24.27 -18.44
CA TRP A 92 -12.64 24.03 -17.00
C TRP A 92 -12.85 22.56 -16.59
N SER A 93 -13.56 21.78 -17.41
CA SER A 93 -13.89 20.37 -17.11
C SER A 93 -12.68 19.52 -16.71
N GLY A 94 -11.49 19.80 -17.26
CA GLY A 94 -10.27 19.10 -16.87
C GLY A 94 -9.85 19.38 -15.44
N TRP A 95 -9.88 20.63 -15.01
CA TRP A 95 -9.56 21.02 -13.64
C TRP A 95 -10.60 20.54 -12.64
N VAL A 96 -11.89 20.56 -13.03
CA VAL A 96 -12.98 20.01 -12.21
C VAL A 96 -12.81 18.50 -12.02
N VAL A 97 -12.49 17.75 -13.08
CA VAL A 97 -12.21 16.31 -12.96
C VAL A 97 -11.01 16.04 -12.06
N MET A 98 -9.93 16.82 -12.17
CA MET A 98 -8.76 16.68 -11.29
C MET A 98 -9.07 17.01 -9.84
N LEU A 99 -9.87 18.04 -9.60
CA LEU A 99 -10.35 18.41 -8.29
C LEU A 99 -11.19 17.28 -7.70
N LEU A 100 -12.16 16.76 -8.45
CA LEU A 100 -12.99 15.63 -8.02
C LEU A 100 -12.15 14.39 -7.74
N ILE A 101 -11.17 14.07 -8.59
CA ILE A 101 -10.25 12.95 -8.36
C ILE A 101 -9.47 13.17 -7.06
N GLY A 102 -8.84 14.32 -6.88
CA GLY A 102 -8.08 14.62 -5.67
C GLY A 102 -8.97 14.59 -4.42
N LEU A 103 -10.17 15.15 -4.51
CA LEU A 103 -11.17 15.15 -3.46
C LEU A 103 -11.80 13.78 -3.21
N LEU A 104 -11.87 12.83 -4.16
CA LEU A 104 -12.50 11.51 -3.96
C LEU A 104 -11.52 10.34 -3.79
N SER A 105 -10.28 10.47 -4.25
CA SER A 105 -9.17 9.80 -3.57
C SER A 105 -9.04 10.31 -2.14
N GLY A 106 -9.42 11.58 -1.97
CA GLY A 106 -9.84 12.16 -0.71
C GLY A 106 -11.22 11.65 -0.28
N GLN A 107 -12.09 12.49 0.27
CA GLN A 107 -13.50 12.33 0.65
C GLN A 107 -14.39 11.26 -0.06
N TRP A 108 -15.08 10.43 0.72
CA TRP A 108 -16.37 9.81 0.33
C TRP A 108 -17.52 10.55 1.03
N GLU A 109 -18.58 10.86 0.30
CA GLU A 109 -19.81 11.46 0.83
C GLU A 109 -20.95 10.44 0.71
N ALA A 110 -21.49 10.02 1.86
CA ALA A 110 -22.81 9.42 1.93
C ALA A 110 -23.86 10.55 1.97
N PRO A 111 -25.02 10.41 1.30
CA PRO A 111 -26.02 11.47 1.23
C PRO A 111 -26.57 11.85 2.62
N PRO A 112 -26.93 13.12 2.85
CA PRO A 112 -27.40 13.58 4.16
C PRO A 112 -28.84 13.15 4.40
N THR A 113 -29.08 12.48 5.52
CA THR A 113 -30.41 12.42 6.14
C THR A 113 -30.32 13.06 7.53
N GLY A 114 -30.98 14.22 7.69
CA GLY A 114 -31.44 14.74 8.98
C GLY A 114 -30.55 15.76 9.69
N GLU A 115 -31.05 16.98 9.79
CA GLU A 115 -30.52 18.12 10.55
C GLU A 115 -30.55 17.91 12.08
N ALA A 116 -29.63 18.56 12.81
CA ALA A 116 -29.83 18.94 14.22
C ALA A 116 -29.04 20.24 14.56
N PRO A 117 -29.56 21.13 15.43
CA PRO A 117 -29.11 22.52 15.58
C PRO A 117 -27.99 22.72 16.63
N PRO A 118 -27.42 23.94 16.78
CA PRO A 118 -26.14 24.15 17.44
C PRO A 118 -26.28 24.58 18.92
N THR A 119 -25.44 24.03 19.80
CA THR A 119 -25.06 24.72 21.03
C THR A 119 -23.56 24.57 21.34
N SER A 120 -23.06 25.71 21.79
CA SER A 120 -21.74 26.20 22.20
C SER A 120 -20.75 25.29 22.93
N GLN A 121 -19.48 25.51 22.54
CA GLN A 121 -18.23 25.51 23.32
C GLN A 121 -17.69 24.19 23.89
N GLY A 122 -16.58 23.77 23.31
CA GLY A 122 -15.73 22.66 23.69
C GLY A 122 -15.14 22.03 22.43
N VAL A 123 -13.87 22.30 22.13
CA VAL A 123 -13.15 21.70 21.01
C VAL A 123 -12.95 20.22 21.31
N ASN A 124 -13.98 19.42 21.04
CA ASN A 124 -13.98 17.96 20.97
C ASN A 124 -15.01 17.60 19.91
N ARG A 125 -14.69 17.88 18.64
CA ARG A 125 -15.43 17.28 17.54
C ARG A 125 -15.02 15.81 17.47
N VAL A 126 -15.91 14.94 17.94
CA VAL A 126 -16.03 13.57 17.44
C VAL A 126 -15.94 13.64 15.91
N PRO A 127 -15.02 12.95 15.22
CA PRO A 127 -15.08 12.87 13.78
C PRO A 127 -16.32 12.05 13.41
N ARG A 128 -17.41 12.74 13.05
CA ARG A 128 -18.42 12.16 12.16
C ARG A 128 -17.71 12.00 10.81
N SER A 129 -17.12 10.83 10.59
CA SER A 129 -16.18 10.53 9.52
C SER A 129 -16.84 10.53 8.15
N ALA A 130 -16.97 11.70 7.52
CA ALA A 130 -16.88 11.81 6.06
C ALA A 130 -15.40 11.64 5.68
N GLY A 131 -14.90 10.40 5.81
CA GLY A 131 -13.49 10.07 5.57
C GLY A 131 -13.20 9.95 4.09
N THR A 132 -11.95 10.22 3.71
CA THR A 132 -11.46 9.90 2.38
C THR A 132 -11.51 8.41 2.11
N LEU A 133 -11.66 7.93 0.86
CA LEU A 133 -11.62 6.48 0.60
C LEU A 133 -10.33 5.84 1.13
N ALA A 134 -9.19 6.54 1.01
CA ALA A 134 -7.93 6.08 1.59
C ALA A 134 -7.92 6.13 3.12
N GLY A 135 -8.31 7.23 3.75
CA GLY A 135 -8.41 7.35 5.21
C GLY A 135 -9.42 6.37 5.84
N VAL A 136 -10.48 5.99 5.12
CA VAL A 136 -11.38 4.90 5.54
C VAL A 136 -10.66 3.55 5.47
N ILE A 137 -9.89 3.30 4.41
CA ILE A 137 -9.04 2.10 4.32
C ILE A 137 -8.01 2.08 5.45
N ASP A 138 -7.35 3.20 5.74
CA ASP A 138 -6.33 3.30 6.79
C ASP A 138 -6.93 3.01 8.16
N LEU A 139 -7.98 3.75 8.54
CA LEU A 139 -8.67 3.55 9.82
C LEU A 139 -9.21 2.12 9.97
N ALA A 140 -9.79 1.56 8.90
CA ALA A 140 -10.32 0.21 8.94
C ALA A 140 -9.21 -0.85 8.98
N VAL A 141 -8.06 -0.61 8.34
CA VAL A 141 -6.90 -1.51 8.40
C VAL A 141 -6.38 -1.55 9.83
N ASP A 142 -6.19 -0.39 10.45
CA ASP A 142 -5.61 -0.28 11.79
C ASP A 142 -6.54 -0.96 12.81
N TRP A 143 -7.81 -0.58 12.82
CA TRP A 143 -8.83 -1.21 13.68
C TRP A 143 -8.92 -2.73 13.50
N MET A 144 -9.03 -3.23 12.26
CA MET A 144 -9.14 -4.67 12.04
C MET A 144 -7.83 -5.43 12.29
N THR A 145 -6.68 -4.76 12.21
CA THR A 145 -5.39 -5.37 12.57
C THR A 145 -5.32 -5.58 14.08
N ASP A 146 -5.72 -4.57 14.86
CA ASP A 146 -5.73 -4.61 16.33
C ASP A 146 -6.77 -5.59 16.87
N LEU A 147 -7.89 -5.78 16.14
CA LEU A 147 -8.91 -6.76 16.48
C LEU A 147 -8.38 -8.20 16.56
N LYS A 148 -7.21 -8.51 16.00
CA LYS A 148 -6.57 -9.83 16.19
C LYS A 148 -5.98 -10.01 17.58
N GLU A 149 -5.55 -8.93 18.22
CA GLU A 149 -4.86 -8.95 19.51
C GLU A 149 -5.83 -8.68 20.66
N GLY A 150 -6.79 -7.79 20.48
CA GLY A 150 -7.73 -7.42 21.52
C GLY A 150 -8.82 -6.45 21.07
N VAL A 151 -9.50 -5.86 22.05
CA VAL A 151 -10.59 -4.92 21.82
C VAL A 151 -10.60 -3.83 22.90
N CYS A 152 -11.05 -2.64 22.52
CA CYS A 152 -11.26 -1.53 23.44
C CYS A 152 -12.63 -1.65 24.14
N LEU A 153 -12.66 -1.53 25.47
CA LEU A 153 -13.90 -1.64 26.26
C LEU A 153 -14.83 -0.42 26.10
N SER A 154 -14.29 0.77 25.82
CA SER A 154 -15.07 2.01 25.73
C SER A 154 -15.87 2.08 24.42
N ALA A 155 -15.26 1.70 23.29
CA ALA A 155 -15.92 1.59 22.01
C ALA A 155 -15.25 0.51 21.14
N PHE A 156 -16.07 -0.39 20.59
CA PHE A 156 -15.61 -1.54 19.80
C PHE A 156 -14.85 -1.16 18.52
N TRP A 157 -15.14 0.01 17.94
CA TRP A 157 -14.59 0.46 16.67
C TRP A 157 -13.31 1.30 16.81
N TYR A 158 -12.75 1.45 18.01
CA TYR A 158 -11.47 2.14 18.21
C TYR A 158 -10.29 1.19 18.05
N SER A 159 -9.28 1.66 17.30
CA SER A 159 -7.96 1.03 17.28
C SER A 159 -7.29 1.16 18.65
N HIS A 160 -6.23 0.37 18.88
CA HIS A 160 -5.45 0.40 20.12
C HIS A 160 -4.95 1.83 20.42
N GLU A 161 -4.36 2.50 19.44
CA GLU A 161 -3.88 3.87 19.59
C GLU A 161 -5.00 4.86 19.97
N GLN A 162 -6.17 4.74 19.33
CA GLN A 162 -7.32 5.60 19.62
C GLN A 162 -7.92 5.33 20.99
N CYS A 163 -7.95 4.06 21.41
CA CYS A 163 -8.44 3.65 22.72
C CYS A 163 -7.62 4.27 23.85
N CYS A 164 -6.30 4.37 23.64
CA CYS A 164 -5.35 4.81 24.66
C CYS A 164 -5.02 6.31 24.56
N TRP A 165 -5.65 7.02 23.62
CA TRP A 165 -5.48 8.46 23.41
C TRP A 165 -6.09 9.32 24.53
N THR A 166 -7.14 8.84 25.20
CA THR A 166 -7.92 9.61 26.19
C THR A 166 -7.58 9.30 27.65
N SER A 167 -6.66 8.38 27.93
CA SER A 167 -6.29 8.04 29.31
C SER A 167 -5.42 9.14 29.93
N ASN A 168 -5.95 9.78 30.98
CA ASN A 168 -5.28 10.81 31.80
C ASN A 168 -4.16 10.25 32.70
N GLU A 169 -3.94 8.93 32.70
CA GLU A 169 -2.92 8.22 33.49
C GLU A 169 -1.74 7.74 32.63
N THR A 170 -1.28 8.56 31.69
CA THR A 170 -0.08 8.24 30.88
C THR A 170 1.18 8.70 31.61
N THR A 171 1.59 7.96 32.64
CA THR A 171 2.99 8.02 33.06
C THR A 171 3.80 7.31 31.97
N PHE A 172 4.86 7.93 31.45
CA PHE A 172 5.65 7.44 30.30
C PHE A 172 6.19 6.00 30.43
N ALA A 173 6.25 5.44 31.64
CA ALA A 173 6.65 4.05 31.88
C ALA A 173 5.58 2.99 31.50
N ASP A 174 4.32 3.38 31.32
CA ASP A 174 3.16 2.47 31.14
C ASP A 174 2.33 2.78 29.87
N ARG A 175 2.92 3.41 28.85
CA ARG A 175 2.22 3.71 27.57
C ARG A 175 1.65 2.45 26.87
N ASP A 176 2.25 1.29 27.13
CA ASP A 176 1.80 -0.02 26.62
C ASP A 176 0.75 -0.71 27.52
N LYS A 177 0.49 -0.19 28.73
CA LYS A 177 -0.50 -0.76 29.67
C LYS A 177 -1.72 0.14 29.77
N CYS A 178 -2.45 0.18 28.68
CA CYS A 178 -3.71 0.90 28.59
C CYS A 178 -4.81 0.11 29.33
N PRO A 179 -5.36 0.61 30.45
CA PRO A 179 -6.33 -0.15 31.25
C PRO A 179 -7.67 -0.38 30.53
N GLN A 180 -7.92 0.35 29.43
CA GLN A 180 -9.13 0.24 28.61
C GLN A 180 -9.00 -0.80 27.48
N TRP A 181 -7.77 -1.20 27.14
CA TRP A 181 -7.52 -2.23 26.13
C TRP A 181 -7.42 -3.59 26.81
N GLN A 182 -8.17 -4.58 26.30
CA GLN A 182 -8.07 -5.95 26.80
C GLN A 182 -7.76 -6.91 25.66
N THR A 183 -6.83 -7.83 25.91
CA THR A 183 -6.59 -8.94 24.98
C THR A 183 -7.75 -9.92 25.02
N TRP A 184 -7.94 -10.69 23.94
CA TRP A 184 -9.05 -11.64 23.90
C TRP A 184 -8.98 -12.71 24.99
N ALA A 185 -7.77 -13.11 25.41
CA ALA A 185 -7.61 -14.02 26.53
C ALA A 185 -8.10 -13.40 27.83
N GLU A 186 -7.68 -12.16 28.15
CA GLU A 186 -8.11 -11.45 29.37
C GLU A 186 -9.63 -11.28 29.45
N LEU A 187 -10.27 -10.96 28.32
CA LEU A 187 -11.72 -10.81 28.23
C LEU A 187 -12.45 -12.12 28.53
N MET A 188 -11.92 -13.25 28.06
CA MET A 188 -12.53 -14.57 28.26
C MET A 188 -12.20 -15.23 29.60
N THR A 189 -11.03 -14.93 30.19
CA THR A 189 -10.63 -15.45 31.50
C THR A 189 -11.11 -14.57 32.66
N GLY A 190 -11.64 -13.37 32.38
CA GLY A 190 -12.27 -12.48 33.36
C GLY A 190 -11.29 -11.87 34.38
N HIS A 191 -9.98 -11.91 34.11
CA HIS A 191 -8.94 -11.37 34.99
C HIS A 191 -8.05 -10.43 34.19
N ALA A 192 -8.09 -9.14 34.51
CA ALA A 192 -7.08 -8.19 34.07
C ALA A 192 -5.75 -8.55 34.76
N GLU A 193 -4.69 -8.78 33.99
CA GLU A 193 -3.34 -8.90 34.54
C GLU A 193 -2.95 -7.57 35.21
N VAL A 194 -3.03 -7.53 36.54
CA VAL A 194 -2.30 -6.53 37.31
C VAL A 194 -0.82 -6.93 37.23
N SER A 195 -0.15 -6.46 36.18
CA SER A 195 1.32 -6.51 36.10
C SER A 195 1.86 -5.77 37.33
N SER A 196 2.51 -6.52 38.21
CA SER A 196 3.09 -6.05 39.46
C SER A 196 4.13 -4.94 39.20
N ALA A 197 3.74 -3.70 39.44
CA ALA A 197 4.68 -2.61 39.68
C ALA A 197 5.13 -2.64 41.15
N PRO A 198 6.41 -2.38 41.46
CA PRO A 198 6.85 -2.20 42.83
C PRO A 198 6.37 -0.83 43.34
N GLY A 199 5.28 -0.82 44.12
CA GLY A 199 4.90 0.38 44.90
C GLY A 199 3.42 0.79 44.93
N GLY A 200 2.48 0.04 44.34
CA GLY A 200 1.06 0.38 44.34
C GLY A 200 0.23 -0.37 45.39
N VAL A 201 -0.63 0.34 46.13
CA VAL A 201 -1.51 -0.15 47.21
C VAL A 201 -2.32 -1.39 46.79
N GLN A 202 -2.09 -2.50 47.52
CA GLN A 202 -2.79 -3.77 47.36
C GLN A 202 -4.28 -3.62 47.73
N ARG A 203 -5.20 -3.77 46.77
CA ARG A 203 -6.59 -4.14 47.10
C ARG A 203 -6.63 -5.64 47.37
N ALA A 204 -7.24 -6.02 48.50
CA ALA A 204 -7.28 -7.38 49.01
C ALA A 204 -7.84 -8.40 48.00
N PRO A 205 -7.24 -9.58 47.84
CA PRO A 205 -7.82 -10.65 47.04
C PRO A 205 -9.04 -11.26 47.75
N ILE A 206 -10.04 -11.64 46.96
CA ILE A 206 -11.22 -12.41 47.39
C ILE A 206 -10.74 -13.73 48.04
N ASP A 207 -11.19 -13.99 49.26
CA ASP A 207 -10.80 -15.14 50.09
C ASP A 207 -11.36 -16.44 49.48
N LEU A 208 -10.53 -17.13 48.68
CA LEU A 208 -10.82 -18.43 48.07
C LEU A 208 -9.84 -19.48 48.61
N ARG A 209 -10.36 -20.68 48.91
CA ARG A 209 -9.58 -21.82 49.47
C ARG A 209 -8.22 -22.04 48.76
N PRO A 210 -7.15 -22.38 49.50
CA PRO A 210 -5.78 -22.44 49.00
C PRO A 210 -5.51 -23.47 47.88
N GLU A 211 -6.31 -24.52 47.76
CA GLU A 211 -6.19 -25.49 46.66
C GLU A 211 -6.63 -24.93 45.30
N LYS A 212 -7.58 -23.99 45.28
CA LYS A 212 -8.08 -23.39 44.03
C LYS A 212 -7.14 -22.30 43.50
N GLN A 213 -6.37 -21.64 44.37
CA GLN A 213 -5.39 -20.62 43.98
C GLN A 213 -4.21 -21.20 43.17
N ARG A 214 -3.81 -22.45 43.43
CA ARG A 214 -2.68 -23.10 42.74
C ARG A 214 -3.03 -23.60 41.32
N ALA A 215 -4.28 -23.99 41.10
CA ALA A 215 -4.77 -24.35 39.76
C ALA A 215 -5.02 -23.10 38.89
N VAL A 216 -5.42 -21.99 39.52
CA VAL A 216 -5.65 -20.70 38.85
C VAL A 216 -4.34 -20.03 38.44
N SER A 217 -3.28 -20.10 39.26
CA SER A 217 -1.96 -19.49 38.95
C SER A 217 -1.18 -20.18 37.82
N VAL A 218 -1.34 -21.49 37.63
CA VAL A 218 -0.70 -22.25 36.52
C VAL A 218 -1.43 -22.03 35.18
N PHE A 219 -2.75 -21.79 35.21
CA PHE A 219 -3.51 -21.34 34.04
C PHE A 219 -3.28 -19.85 33.71
N GLN A 220 -2.68 -19.07 34.62
CA GLN A 220 -2.69 -17.61 34.58
C GLN A 220 -1.69 -16.96 33.62
N GLY A 221 -0.60 -17.63 33.26
CA GLY A 221 0.38 -17.10 32.28
C GLY A 221 0.44 -17.90 30.98
N GLY A 222 0.67 -19.21 31.09
CA GLY A 222 0.79 -20.09 29.92
C GLY A 222 -0.54 -20.29 29.18
N GLY A 223 -1.65 -20.42 29.91
CA GLY A 223 -2.99 -20.59 29.33
C GLY A 223 -3.45 -19.36 28.56
N ALA A 224 -3.28 -18.17 29.13
CA ALA A 224 -3.61 -16.90 28.48
C ALA A 224 -2.79 -16.68 27.20
N TYR A 225 -1.48 -16.96 27.24
CA TYR A 225 -0.62 -16.88 26.06
C TYR A 225 -1.07 -17.83 24.93
N VAL A 226 -1.35 -19.10 25.26
CA VAL A 226 -1.82 -20.09 24.27
C VAL A 226 -3.19 -19.73 23.71
N LEU A 227 -4.08 -19.18 24.54
CA LEU A 227 -5.40 -18.72 24.11
C LEU A 227 -5.29 -17.52 23.16
N ASN A 228 -4.50 -16.50 23.52
CA ASN A 228 -4.21 -15.36 22.64
C ASN A 228 -3.57 -15.82 21.32
N TYR A 229 -2.66 -16.80 21.37
CA TYR A 229 -2.04 -17.37 20.18
C TYR A 229 -3.07 -18.03 19.25
N PHE A 230 -3.95 -18.87 19.81
CA PHE A 230 -4.99 -19.55 19.05
C PHE A 230 -5.96 -18.55 18.39
N LEU A 231 -6.39 -17.53 19.14
CA LEU A 231 -7.34 -16.52 18.64
C LEU A 231 -6.72 -15.62 17.57
N TYR A 232 -5.46 -15.24 17.74
CA TYR A 232 -4.72 -14.50 16.72
C TYR A 232 -4.71 -15.26 15.38
N VAL A 233 -4.40 -16.56 15.42
CA VAL A 233 -4.42 -17.42 14.22
C VAL A 233 -5.83 -17.57 13.66
N LEU A 234 -6.85 -17.73 14.51
CA LEU A 234 -8.25 -17.87 14.10
C LEU A 234 -8.75 -16.62 13.36
N TRP A 235 -8.51 -15.43 13.92
CA TRP A 235 -8.89 -14.16 13.29
C TRP A 235 -8.14 -13.92 11.98
N ALA A 236 -6.84 -14.22 11.93
CA ALA A 236 -6.05 -14.12 10.71
C ALA A 236 -6.61 -15.01 9.58
N LEU A 237 -6.93 -16.27 9.89
CA LEU A 237 -7.54 -17.20 8.94
C LEU A 237 -8.92 -16.72 8.49
N LEU A 238 -9.77 -16.24 9.40
CA LEU A 238 -11.09 -15.70 9.09
C LEU A 238 -11.02 -14.51 8.11
N PHE A 239 -10.16 -13.53 8.38
CA PHE A 239 -10.00 -12.37 7.48
C PHE A 239 -9.49 -12.77 6.10
N SER A 240 -8.50 -13.67 6.05
CA SER A 240 -7.98 -14.13 4.77
C SER A 240 -8.98 -14.98 3.98
N PHE A 241 -9.82 -15.79 4.66
CA PHE A 241 -10.91 -16.55 4.05
C PHE A 241 -11.96 -15.64 3.41
N LEU A 242 -12.41 -14.62 4.15
CA LEU A 242 -13.37 -13.64 3.66
C LEU A 242 -12.80 -12.86 2.47
N ALA A 243 -11.54 -12.40 2.57
CA ALA A 243 -10.87 -11.66 1.51
C ALA A 243 -10.81 -12.46 0.20
N VAL A 244 -10.31 -13.70 0.23
CA VAL A 244 -10.17 -14.52 -0.99
C VAL A 244 -11.52 -14.93 -1.56
N SER A 245 -12.52 -15.20 -0.72
CA SER A 245 -13.86 -15.58 -1.15
C SER A 245 -14.55 -14.43 -1.89
N LEU A 246 -14.49 -13.21 -1.35
CA LEU A 246 -15.06 -12.01 -1.98
C LEU A 246 -14.41 -11.71 -3.33
N VAL A 247 -13.07 -11.77 -3.41
CA VAL A 247 -12.35 -11.55 -4.68
C VAL A 247 -12.73 -12.60 -5.73
N ARG A 248 -12.86 -13.87 -5.33
CA ARG A 248 -13.16 -14.96 -6.28
C ARG A 248 -14.60 -14.94 -6.79
N VAL A 249 -15.57 -14.62 -5.93
CA VAL A 249 -16.99 -14.67 -6.28
C VAL A 249 -17.41 -13.41 -7.04
N PHE A 250 -16.99 -12.22 -6.59
CA PHE A 250 -17.54 -10.97 -7.11
C PHE A 250 -16.65 -10.28 -8.16
N ALA A 251 -15.33 -10.25 -7.98
CA ALA A 251 -14.45 -9.48 -8.85
C ALA A 251 -13.03 -10.07 -8.92
N PRO A 252 -12.76 -11.07 -9.80
CA PRO A 252 -11.44 -11.69 -9.90
C PRO A 252 -10.35 -10.70 -10.35
N TYR A 253 -10.73 -9.63 -11.07
CA TYR A 253 -9.83 -8.54 -11.47
C TYR A 253 -9.27 -7.72 -10.29
N ALA A 254 -9.82 -7.86 -9.08
CA ALA A 254 -9.30 -7.16 -7.90
C ALA A 254 -7.95 -7.71 -7.41
N CYS A 255 -7.55 -8.92 -7.85
CA CYS A 255 -6.32 -9.60 -7.41
C CYS A 255 -5.03 -8.79 -7.68
N GLY A 256 -4.09 -8.85 -6.74
CA GLY A 256 -2.77 -8.23 -6.84
C GLY A 256 -2.77 -6.70 -6.66
N SER A 257 -1.62 -6.09 -6.93
CA SER A 257 -1.45 -4.64 -6.78
C SER A 257 -2.30 -3.86 -7.79
N GLY A 258 -2.23 -4.22 -9.06
CA GLY A 258 -2.97 -3.58 -10.14
C GLY A 258 -2.19 -2.50 -10.90
N ILE A 259 -1.00 -2.11 -10.42
CA ILE A 259 -0.09 -1.21 -11.13
C ILE A 259 0.38 -1.78 -12.48
N PRO A 260 0.79 -3.06 -12.60
CA PRO A 260 1.19 -3.62 -13.90
C PRO A 260 0.09 -3.54 -14.95
N GLU A 261 -1.15 -3.85 -14.56
CA GLU A 261 -2.31 -3.80 -15.43
C GLU A 261 -2.64 -2.34 -15.83
N ILE A 262 -2.56 -1.38 -14.91
CA ILE A 262 -2.68 0.06 -15.24
C ILE A 262 -1.61 0.50 -16.24
N LYS A 263 -0.36 0.07 -16.05
CA LYS A 263 0.75 0.34 -16.98
C LYS A 263 0.44 -0.20 -18.38
N THR A 264 -0.16 -1.39 -18.49
CA THR A 264 -0.61 -1.90 -19.80
C THR A 264 -1.74 -1.08 -20.41
N ILE A 265 -2.68 -0.59 -19.59
CA ILE A 265 -3.79 0.25 -20.05
C ILE A 265 -3.27 1.59 -20.59
N LEU A 266 -2.33 2.23 -19.90
CA LEU A 266 -1.71 3.48 -20.35
C LEU A 266 -0.81 3.30 -21.58
N SER A 267 -0.22 2.12 -21.74
CA SER A 267 0.66 1.81 -22.87
C SER A 267 -0.05 1.64 -24.21
N GLY A 268 -1.38 1.44 -24.24
CA GLY A 268 -2.07 1.19 -25.51
C GLY A 268 -3.21 0.20 -25.43
N PHE A 269 -3.19 -0.72 -24.47
CA PHE A 269 -4.13 -1.83 -24.41
C PHE A 269 -5.41 -1.44 -23.66
N ILE A 270 -6.53 -2.08 -23.99
CA ILE A 270 -7.83 -1.81 -23.35
C ILE A 270 -8.28 -3.11 -22.69
N ILE A 271 -8.31 -3.13 -21.36
CA ILE A 271 -8.81 -4.27 -20.58
C ILE A 271 -10.20 -3.90 -20.06
N ARG A 272 -11.24 -4.49 -20.66
CA ARG A 272 -12.63 -4.21 -20.28
C ARG A 272 -12.93 -4.75 -18.88
N GLY A 273 -13.68 -3.98 -18.08
CA GLY A 273 -14.10 -4.38 -16.73
C GLY A 273 -13.06 -4.25 -15.63
N TYR A 274 -11.78 -4.01 -15.96
CA TYR A 274 -10.70 -3.89 -14.97
C TYR A 274 -10.86 -2.65 -14.07
N LEU A 275 -11.15 -1.49 -14.68
CA LEU A 275 -11.44 -0.22 -13.99
C LEU A 275 -12.94 -0.05 -13.64
N GLY A 276 -13.64 -1.16 -13.38
CA GLY A 276 -15.08 -1.17 -13.12
C GLY A 276 -15.45 -0.70 -11.70
N LYS A 277 -16.72 -0.29 -11.52
CA LYS A 277 -17.26 0.06 -10.18
C LYS A 277 -17.28 -1.13 -9.21
N TRP A 278 -17.49 -2.35 -9.73
CA TRP A 278 -17.45 -3.58 -8.92
C TRP A 278 -16.04 -3.93 -8.48
N THR A 279 -15.04 -3.72 -9.34
CA THR A 279 -13.63 -3.95 -8.96
C THR A 279 -13.18 -2.93 -7.93
N LEU A 280 -13.63 -1.67 -8.02
CA LEU A 280 -13.43 -0.65 -6.99
C LEU A 280 -13.95 -1.12 -5.62
N LEU A 281 -15.25 -1.46 -5.53
CA LEU A 281 -15.90 -1.81 -4.26
C LEU A 281 -15.31 -3.09 -3.63
N ILE A 282 -15.07 -4.13 -4.43
CA ILE A 282 -14.52 -5.37 -3.89
C ILE A 282 -13.05 -5.18 -3.50
N LYS A 283 -12.26 -4.44 -4.30
CA LYS A 283 -10.85 -4.23 -4.00
C LYS A 283 -10.66 -3.39 -2.74
N THR A 284 -11.48 -2.38 -2.48
CA THR A 284 -11.39 -1.59 -1.25
C THR A 284 -11.65 -2.46 -0.02
N VAL A 285 -12.77 -3.19 0.04
CA VAL A 285 -13.12 -4.06 1.18
C VAL A 285 -12.10 -5.18 1.38
N THR A 286 -11.72 -5.87 0.30
CA THR A 286 -10.80 -7.01 0.38
C THR A 286 -9.35 -6.61 0.64
N LEU A 287 -8.96 -5.38 0.32
CA LEU A 287 -7.66 -4.83 0.68
C LEU A 287 -7.53 -4.70 2.20
N VAL A 288 -8.56 -4.17 2.86
CA VAL A 288 -8.55 -4.00 4.32
C VAL A 288 -8.41 -5.37 5.00
N LEU A 289 -9.27 -6.32 4.64
CA LEU A 289 -9.21 -7.70 5.16
C LEU A 289 -7.87 -8.41 4.88
N ALA A 290 -7.29 -8.21 3.69
CA ALA A 290 -6.03 -8.84 3.32
C ALA A 290 -4.85 -8.30 4.12
N VAL A 291 -4.77 -6.99 4.36
CA VAL A 291 -3.70 -6.39 5.18
C VAL A 291 -3.90 -6.75 6.65
N SER A 292 -5.13 -6.66 7.17
CA SER A 292 -5.45 -6.98 8.57
C SER A 292 -5.21 -8.45 8.91
N SER A 293 -5.28 -9.38 7.94
CA SER A 293 -4.93 -10.79 8.15
C SER A 293 -3.47 -11.05 8.60
N GLY A 294 -2.59 -10.03 8.57
CA GLY A 294 -1.19 -10.16 8.99
C GLY A 294 -0.27 -10.79 7.93
N LEU A 295 -0.79 -11.01 6.72
CA LEU A 295 0.03 -11.35 5.56
C LEU A 295 1.04 -10.23 5.28
N SER A 296 2.23 -10.61 4.82
CA SER A 296 3.26 -9.62 4.45
C SER A 296 2.92 -8.95 3.10
N LEU A 297 1.96 -8.01 3.16
CA LEU A 297 1.37 -7.27 2.06
C LEU A 297 1.24 -5.79 2.46
N GLY A 298 1.13 -4.89 1.48
CA GLY A 298 0.87 -3.46 1.71
C GLY A 298 -0.41 -2.97 1.03
N LYS A 299 -1.02 -1.92 1.59
CA LYS A 299 -2.18 -1.21 1.01
C LYS A 299 -1.82 -0.24 -0.11
N GLU A 300 -0.60 0.31 -0.10
CA GLU A 300 -0.17 1.40 -1.00
C GLU A 300 -0.26 1.08 -2.50
N GLY A 301 0.10 -0.14 -2.91
CA GLY A 301 0.03 -0.53 -4.32
C GLY A 301 -1.41 -0.57 -4.84
N PRO A 302 -2.30 -1.36 -4.18
CA PRO A 302 -3.74 -1.37 -4.47
C PRO A 302 -4.44 0.00 -4.39
N LEU A 303 -4.01 0.91 -3.51
CA LEU A 303 -4.56 2.28 -3.42
C LEU A 303 -4.40 3.05 -4.73
N VAL A 304 -3.27 2.88 -5.45
CA VAL A 304 -3.09 3.46 -6.80
C VAL A 304 -4.16 2.96 -7.77
N HIS A 305 -4.47 1.66 -7.74
CA HIS A 305 -5.50 1.09 -8.60
C HIS A 305 -6.89 1.59 -8.25
N VAL A 306 -7.21 1.66 -6.96
CA VAL A 306 -8.46 2.21 -6.45
C VAL A 306 -8.64 3.67 -6.92
N ALA A 307 -7.58 4.50 -6.84
CA ALA A 307 -7.61 5.88 -7.34
C ALA A 307 -7.85 5.94 -8.85
N CYS A 308 -7.23 5.08 -9.66
CA CYS A 308 -7.51 5.00 -11.09
C CYS A 308 -8.93 4.54 -11.40
N CYS A 309 -9.51 3.62 -10.62
CA CYS A 309 -10.92 3.24 -10.74
C CYS A 309 -11.86 4.41 -10.44
N CYS A 310 -11.58 5.20 -9.40
CA CYS A 310 -12.30 6.46 -9.14
C CYS A 310 -12.15 7.45 -10.30
N GLY A 311 -10.94 7.62 -10.83
CA GLY A 311 -10.70 8.45 -12.02
C GLY A 311 -11.52 8.01 -13.23
N ASN A 312 -11.61 6.70 -13.48
CA ASN A 312 -12.44 6.15 -14.56
C ASN A 312 -13.94 6.39 -14.33
N LEU A 313 -14.40 6.31 -13.08
CA LEU A 313 -15.78 6.65 -12.71
C LEU A 313 -16.09 8.13 -13.02
N PHE A 314 -15.20 9.06 -12.67
CA PHE A 314 -15.40 10.48 -13.01
C PHE A 314 -15.28 10.76 -14.51
N CYS A 315 -14.39 10.07 -15.23
CA CYS A 315 -14.34 10.17 -16.69
C CYS A 315 -15.67 9.77 -17.34
N SER A 316 -16.39 8.81 -16.76
CA SER A 316 -17.70 8.37 -17.27
C SER A 316 -18.78 9.47 -17.18
N LEU A 317 -18.68 10.35 -16.18
CA LEU A 317 -19.62 11.46 -15.96
C LEU A 317 -19.47 12.56 -17.02
N PHE A 318 -18.27 12.72 -17.59
CA PHE A 318 -17.98 13.71 -18.62
C PHE A 318 -17.77 13.06 -19.98
N SER A 319 -18.73 13.25 -20.90
CA SER A 319 -18.67 12.69 -22.26
C SER A 319 -17.43 13.09 -23.07
N LYS A 320 -16.76 14.20 -22.69
CA LYS A 320 -15.46 14.63 -23.24
C LYS A 320 -14.35 13.60 -23.00
N TYR A 321 -14.27 13.07 -21.78
CA TYR A 321 -13.22 12.12 -21.37
C TYR A 321 -13.66 10.67 -21.63
N SER A 322 -14.94 10.35 -21.45
CA SER A 322 -15.45 8.99 -21.70
C SER A 322 -15.30 8.53 -23.16
N LYS A 323 -15.54 9.44 -24.12
CA LYS A 323 -15.52 9.12 -25.56
C LYS A 323 -14.12 9.21 -26.20
N ASN A 324 -13.14 9.76 -25.50
CA ASN A 324 -11.77 9.98 -26.00
C ASN A 324 -10.78 9.22 -25.12
N GLU A 325 -10.23 8.13 -25.65
CA GLU A 325 -9.41 7.21 -24.89
C GLU A 325 -8.04 7.79 -24.56
N GLY A 326 -7.46 8.59 -25.46
CA GLY A 326 -6.24 9.35 -25.17
C GLY A 326 -6.42 10.31 -23.99
N LYS A 327 -7.51 11.09 -23.99
CA LYS A 327 -7.81 12.00 -22.87
C LYS A 327 -8.18 11.28 -21.58
N ARG A 328 -8.84 10.13 -21.66
CA ARG A 328 -9.09 9.27 -20.49
C ARG A 328 -7.78 8.81 -19.84
N ARG A 329 -6.77 8.44 -20.64
CA ARG A 329 -5.45 8.04 -20.12
C ARG A 329 -4.69 9.17 -19.44
N GLU A 330 -4.76 10.38 -19.97
CA GLU A 330 -4.23 11.57 -19.30
C GLU A 330 -4.81 11.73 -17.87
N VAL A 331 -6.11 11.45 -17.71
CA VAL A 331 -6.79 11.47 -16.41
C VAL A 331 -6.38 10.30 -15.52
N LEU A 332 -6.24 9.09 -16.08
CA LEU A 332 -5.79 7.91 -15.33
C LEU A 332 -4.36 8.06 -14.80
N SER A 333 -3.45 8.68 -15.57
CA SER A 333 -2.10 9.00 -15.09
C SER A 333 -2.11 10.02 -13.94
N ALA A 334 -3.01 11.01 -14.00
CA ALA A 334 -3.20 11.95 -12.89
C ALA A 334 -3.82 11.28 -11.66
N ALA A 335 -4.78 10.37 -11.85
CA ALA A 335 -5.37 9.59 -10.77
C ALA A 335 -4.34 8.65 -10.10
N ALA A 336 -3.43 8.05 -10.88
CA ALA A 336 -2.34 7.26 -10.33
C ALA A 336 -1.40 8.13 -9.46
N ALA A 337 -1.07 9.34 -9.90
CA ALA A 337 -0.27 10.30 -9.11
C ALA A 337 -0.97 10.70 -7.82
N ALA A 338 -2.28 10.99 -7.87
CA ALA A 338 -3.08 11.28 -6.68
C ALA A 338 -3.14 10.09 -5.71
N GLY A 339 -3.31 8.86 -6.22
CA GLY A 339 -3.31 7.65 -5.39
C GLY A 339 -2.00 7.44 -4.64
N VAL A 340 -0.85 7.68 -5.29
CA VAL A 340 0.47 7.61 -4.64
C VAL A 340 0.68 8.77 -3.65
N SER A 341 0.20 9.97 -4.00
CA SER A 341 0.23 11.13 -3.09
C SER A 341 -0.50 10.84 -1.79
N VAL A 342 -1.68 10.21 -1.85
CA VAL A 342 -2.47 9.85 -0.67
C VAL A 342 -1.84 8.68 0.09
N ALA A 343 -1.28 7.69 -0.61
CA ALA A 343 -0.58 6.55 -0.01
C ALA A 343 0.62 6.96 0.87
N PHE A 344 1.42 7.94 0.42
CA PHE A 344 2.68 8.29 1.08
C PHE A 344 2.72 9.71 1.65
N GLY A 345 1.69 10.54 1.44
CA GLY A 345 1.68 11.95 1.84
C GLY A 345 2.65 12.83 1.03
N ALA A 346 3.08 12.38 -0.15
CA ALA A 346 4.14 13.01 -0.95
C ALA A 346 3.66 13.37 -2.37
N PRO A 347 3.09 14.57 -2.60
CA PRO A 347 2.48 14.93 -3.89
C PRO A 347 3.47 14.99 -5.05
N ILE A 348 4.68 15.52 -4.83
CA ILE A 348 5.74 15.58 -5.85
C ILE A 348 6.20 14.16 -6.18
N GLY A 349 6.45 13.33 -5.15
CA GLY A 349 6.85 11.93 -5.32
C GLY A 349 5.80 11.11 -6.08
N GLY A 350 4.51 11.37 -5.86
CA GLY A 350 3.42 10.72 -6.60
C GLY A 350 3.40 11.07 -8.09
N VAL A 351 3.66 12.33 -8.45
CA VAL A 351 3.75 12.75 -9.86
C VAL A 351 4.98 12.16 -10.53
N LEU A 352 6.14 12.17 -9.85
CA LEU A 352 7.37 11.55 -10.35
C LEU A 352 7.19 10.04 -10.54
N PHE A 353 6.53 9.35 -9.61
CA PHE A 353 6.20 7.94 -9.78
C PHE A 353 5.30 7.69 -11.00
N SER A 354 4.28 8.52 -11.22
CA SER A 354 3.41 8.37 -12.39
C SER A 354 4.14 8.63 -13.72
N LEU A 355 5.13 9.53 -13.69
CA LEU A 355 6.02 9.86 -14.80
C LEU A 355 7.01 8.72 -15.13
N GLU A 356 7.67 8.17 -14.11
CA GLU A 356 8.75 7.18 -14.28
C GLU A 356 8.20 5.76 -14.48
N GLU A 357 7.17 5.38 -13.73
CA GLU A 357 6.74 3.98 -13.63
C GLU A 357 5.47 3.65 -14.41
N VAL A 358 4.55 4.59 -14.49
CA VAL A 358 3.17 4.31 -14.93
C VAL A 358 2.93 4.73 -16.37
N SER A 359 3.52 5.85 -16.82
CA SER A 359 3.30 6.44 -18.13
C SER A 359 4.54 6.35 -19.03
N TYR A 360 4.38 5.97 -20.30
CA TYR A 360 5.47 6.02 -21.30
C TYR A 360 5.66 7.41 -21.90
N TYR A 361 4.55 8.11 -22.10
CA TYR A 361 4.51 9.47 -22.64
C TYR A 361 3.67 10.34 -21.72
N PHE A 362 4.22 11.49 -21.34
CA PHE A 362 3.56 12.36 -20.37
C PHE A 362 3.67 13.83 -20.79
N PRO A 363 2.62 14.39 -21.42
CA PRO A 363 2.66 15.77 -21.89
C PRO A 363 2.73 16.77 -20.72
N LEU A 364 3.40 17.90 -20.90
CA LEU A 364 3.57 18.91 -19.85
C LEU A 364 2.22 19.44 -19.30
N LYS A 365 1.18 19.48 -20.13
CA LYS A 365 -0.18 19.86 -19.71
C LYS A 365 -0.79 18.88 -18.71
N THR A 366 -0.48 17.59 -18.82
CA THR A 366 -0.95 16.58 -17.86
C THR A 366 -0.14 16.60 -16.58
N LEU A 367 1.14 16.99 -16.66
CA LEU A 367 2.00 17.17 -15.49
C LEU A 367 1.44 18.17 -14.49
N TRP A 368 1.07 19.36 -14.97
CA TRP A 368 0.48 20.37 -14.10
C TRP A 368 -0.88 19.93 -13.53
N ARG A 369 -1.68 19.20 -14.32
CA ARG A 369 -2.97 18.65 -13.87
C ARG A 369 -2.83 17.56 -12.83
N SER A 370 -1.86 16.65 -13.00
CA SER A 370 -1.56 15.60 -12.03
C SER A 370 -0.98 16.17 -10.75
N PHE A 371 -0.13 17.20 -10.84
CA PHE A 371 0.41 17.89 -9.68
C PHE A 371 -0.71 18.57 -8.88
N PHE A 372 -1.62 19.25 -9.55
CA PHE A 372 -2.80 19.84 -8.90
C PHE A 372 -3.67 18.77 -8.22
N ALA A 373 -4.00 17.68 -8.92
CA ALA A 373 -4.77 16.57 -8.34
C ALA A 373 -4.09 15.96 -7.10
N ALA A 374 -2.77 15.74 -7.16
CA ALA A 374 -1.98 15.20 -6.07
C ALA A 374 -1.92 16.14 -4.86
N LEU A 375 -1.82 17.46 -5.09
CA LEU A 375 -1.82 18.48 -4.04
C LEU A 375 -3.18 18.56 -3.33
N VAL A 376 -4.27 18.56 -4.10
CA VAL A 376 -5.63 18.51 -3.53
C VAL A 376 -5.79 17.26 -2.67
N ALA A 377 -5.38 16.09 -3.18
CA ALA A 377 -5.49 14.83 -2.45
C ALA A 377 -4.68 14.83 -1.13
N ALA A 378 -3.46 15.36 -1.16
CA ALA A 378 -2.63 15.51 0.05
C ALA A 378 -3.26 16.48 1.07
N PHE A 379 -3.81 17.60 0.61
CA PHE A 379 -4.48 18.56 1.47
C PHE A 379 -5.75 17.96 2.11
N THR A 380 -6.53 17.19 1.35
CA THR A 380 -7.71 16.48 1.88
C THR A 380 -7.32 15.45 2.94
N LEU A 381 -6.24 14.68 2.71
CA LEU A 381 -5.72 13.73 3.70
C LEU A 381 -5.30 14.44 5.00
N ARG A 382 -4.60 15.58 4.90
CA ARG A 382 -4.22 16.40 6.06
C ARG A 382 -5.41 16.94 6.83
N ALA A 383 -6.47 17.37 6.12
CA ALA A 383 -7.67 17.92 6.74
C ALA A 383 -8.41 16.87 7.57
N ILE A 384 -8.35 15.59 7.18
CA ILE A 384 -8.97 14.48 7.92
C ILE A 384 -8.10 14.00 9.08
N ASN A 385 -6.79 14.19 9.01
CA ASN A 385 -5.83 13.84 10.05
C ASN A 385 -6.06 12.43 10.64
N PRO A 386 -6.02 11.36 9.81
CA PRO A 386 -6.32 10.00 10.26
C PRO A 386 -5.33 9.51 11.32
N PHE A 387 -4.10 10.00 11.29
CA PHE A 387 -3.02 9.61 12.20
C PHE A 387 -3.00 10.39 13.52
N GLY A 388 -3.89 11.37 13.71
CA GLY A 388 -3.85 12.26 14.89
C GLY A 388 -2.66 13.24 14.90
N ASN A 389 -1.60 12.94 14.16
CA ASN A 389 -0.42 13.76 13.98
C ASN A 389 -0.69 14.85 12.94
N SER A 390 -0.49 16.12 13.29
CA SER A 390 -0.70 17.28 12.39
C SER A 390 0.20 17.30 11.12
N ARG A 391 0.95 16.22 10.88
CA ARG A 391 1.90 16.00 9.79
C ARG A 391 1.27 15.14 8.69
N LEU A 392 1.65 15.40 7.44
CA LEU A 392 1.08 14.75 6.24
C LEU A 392 1.71 13.38 5.90
N VAL A 393 2.96 13.16 6.30
CA VAL A 393 3.77 12.01 5.86
C VAL A 393 3.69 10.90 6.90
N LEU A 394 3.46 9.67 6.45
CA LEU A 394 3.29 8.49 7.30
C LEU A 394 4.53 8.17 8.16
N PHE A 395 5.73 8.45 7.65
CA PHE A 395 7.00 8.17 8.31
C PHE A 395 7.81 9.45 8.50
N TYR A 396 7.33 10.37 9.34
CA TYR A 396 8.07 11.58 9.66
C TYR A 396 9.12 11.31 10.74
N VAL A 397 10.39 11.56 10.43
CA VAL A 397 11.48 11.58 11.42
C VAL A 397 12.35 12.82 11.18
N GLU A 398 12.78 13.46 12.26
CA GLU A 398 13.68 14.61 12.24
C GLU A 398 15.01 14.20 12.87
N TYR A 399 16.09 14.33 12.11
CA TYR A 399 17.45 14.04 12.58
C TYR A 399 18.19 15.35 12.77
N HIS A 400 18.78 15.55 13.94
CA HIS A 400 19.49 16.79 14.28
C HIS A 400 20.99 16.71 13.96
N THR A 401 21.54 15.51 13.82
CA THR A 401 22.95 15.26 13.51
C THR A 401 23.18 15.12 12.00
N PRO A 402 24.16 15.84 11.42
CA PRO A 402 24.54 15.63 10.03
C PRO A 402 25.32 14.32 9.87
N TRP A 403 25.17 13.68 8.70
CA TRP A 403 25.94 12.48 8.34
C TRP A 403 27.35 12.84 7.88
N TYR A 404 28.31 11.95 8.12
CA TYR A 404 29.71 12.12 7.72
C TYR A 404 30.07 11.29 6.48
N MET A 405 31.10 11.72 5.73
CA MET A 405 31.52 11.03 4.50
C MET A 405 31.96 9.57 4.72
N ALA A 406 32.45 9.22 5.91
CA ALA A 406 32.83 7.86 6.24
C ALA A 406 31.62 6.90 6.28
N GLU A 407 30.42 7.40 6.61
CA GLU A 407 29.17 6.64 6.61
C GLU A 407 28.68 6.29 5.19
N LEU A 408 29.28 6.89 4.16
CA LEU A 408 28.96 6.55 2.77
C LEU A 408 29.31 5.08 2.46
N VAL A 409 30.36 4.53 3.07
CA VAL A 409 30.78 3.14 2.85
C VAL A 409 29.67 2.15 3.26
N PRO A 410 29.14 2.18 4.50
CA PRO A 410 28.01 1.32 4.86
C PRO A 410 26.74 1.65 4.07
N PHE A 411 26.48 2.90 3.67
CA PHE A 411 25.35 3.21 2.77
C PHE A 411 25.48 2.53 1.40
N ILE A 412 26.68 2.48 0.82
CA ILE A 412 26.94 1.74 -0.43
C ILE A 412 26.72 0.25 -0.22
N LEU A 413 27.17 -0.33 0.90
CA LEU A 413 26.95 -1.74 1.22
C LEU A 413 25.45 -2.07 1.37
N LEU A 414 24.67 -1.18 1.99
CA LEU A 414 23.20 -1.30 2.05
C LEU A 414 22.57 -1.21 0.66
N GLY A 415 23.11 -0.36 -0.23
CA GLY A 415 22.74 -0.29 -1.64
C GLY A 415 22.98 -1.61 -2.38
N VAL A 416 24.17 -2.20 -2.23
CA VAL A 416 24.51 -3.51 -2.82
C VAL A 416 23.61 -4.61 -2.28
N PHE A 417 23.34 -4.61 -0.96
CA PHE A 417 22.42 -5.55 -0.33
C PHE A 417 21.00 -5.43 -0.92
N GLY A 418 20.47 -4.21 -1.05
CA GLY A 418 19.17 -3.95 -1.68
C GLY A 418 19.12 -4.44 -3.14
N GLY A 419 20.22 -4.24 -3.87
CA GLY A 419 20.50 -4.79 -5.21
C GLY A 419 20.30 -6.30 -5.33
N LEU A 420 21.09 -7.01 -4.52
CA LEU A 420 21.11 -8.48 -4.47
C LEU A 420 19.77 -9.04 -4.00
N TRP A 421 19.18 -8.44 -2.96
CA TRP A 421 17.86 -8.81 -2.44
C TRP A 421 16.77 -8.63 -3.49
N GLY A 422 16.73 -7.49 -4.17
CA GLY A 422 15.77 -7.20 -5.23
C GLY A 422 15.82 -8.25 -6.34
N THR A 423 17.02 -8.56 -6.82
CA THR A 423 17.24 -9.58 -7.86
C THR A 423 16.83 -10.98 -7.40
N LEU A 424 17.24 -11.38 -6.18
CA LEU A 424 16.88 -12.67 -5.59
C LEU A 424 15.36 -12.80 -5.45
N PHE A 425 14.70 -11.79 -4.89
CA PHE A 425 13.26 -11.76 -4.69
C PHE A 425 12.50 -11.89 -6.01
N ILE A 426 12.86 -11.10 -7.04
CA ILE A 426 12.19 -11.14 -8.34
C ILE A 426 12.32 -12.53 -8.98
N ARG A 427 13.53 -13.13 -8.93
CA ARG A 427 13.77 -14.48 -9.46
C ARG A 427 12.99 -15.54 -8.70
N ALA A 428 13.04 -15.53 -7.36
CA ALA A 428 12.36 -16.48 -6.50
C ALA A 428 10.83 -16.40 -6.66
N ASN A 429 10.28 -15.19 -6.60
CA ASN A 429 8.85 -14.95 -6.78
C ASN A 429 8.38 -15.35 -8.20
N THR A 430 9.17 -15.04 -9.23
CA THR A 430 8.85 -15.49 -10.60
C THR A 430 8.86 -17.01 -10.73
N ALA A 431 9.85 -17.68 -10.12
CA ALA A 431 9.92 -19.14 -10.10
C ALA A 431 8.71 -19.75 -9.37
N TRP A 432 8.33 -19.19 -8.23
CA TRP A 432 7.15 -19.60 -7.47
C TRP A 432 5.85 -19.40 -8.25
N CYS A 433 5.68 -18.23 -8.88
CA CYS A 433 4.52 -17.95 -9.73
C CYS A 433 4.44 -18.89 -10.96
N ARG A 434 5.59 -19.32 -11.52
CA ARG A 434 5.61 -20.38 -12.55
C ARG A 434 5.19 -21.73 -11.99
N ARG A 435 5.69 -22.07 -10.80
CA ARG A 435 5.33 -23.31 -10.09
C ARG A 435 3.82 -23.38 -9.87
N ARG A 436 3.17 -22.30 -9.42
CA ARG A 436 1.71 -22.22 -9.24
C ARG A 436 0.90 -22.62 -10.47
N LYS A 437 1.38 -22.29 -11.67
CA LYS A 437 0.68 -22.61 -12.93
C LYS A 437 0.89 -24.03 -13.40
N THR A 438 2.12 -24.51 -13.26
CA THR A 438 2.50 -25.87 -13.69
C THR A 438 2.01 -26.96 -12.74
N THR A 439 1.67 -26.61 -11.49
CA THR A 439 1.28 -27.57 -10.45
C THR A 439 -0.21 -27.51 -10.12
N ARG A 440 -0.67 -28.50 -9.37
CA ARG A 440 -2.04 -28.53 -8.82
C ARG A 440 -2.34 -27.39 -7.84
N LEU A 441 -1.33 -26.66 -7.34
CA LEU A 441 -1.52 -25.53 -6.43
C LEU A 441 -2.41 -24.43 -7.03
N GLY A 442 -2.34 -24.22 -8.35
CA GLY A 442 -3.20 -23.25 -9.04
C GLY A 442 -4.70 -23.57 -9.03
N LYS A 443 -5.08 -24.84 -8.78
CA LYS A 443 -6.49 -25.28 -8.73
C LYS A 443 -7.19 -24.87 -7.44
N TYR A 444 -6.46 -24.77 -6.33
CA TYR A 444 -7.00 -24.50 -4.98
C TYR A 444 -6.47 -23.19 -4.38
N PRO A 445 -6.86 -22.04 -4.95
CA PRO A 445 -6.40 -20.70 -4.54
C PRO A 445 -6.78 -20.31 -3.10
N VAL A 446 -7.95 -20.74 -2.62
CA VAL A 446 -8.47 -20.41 -1.29
C VAL A 446 -7.65 -21.15 -0.25
N LEU A 447 -7.44 -22.44 -0.48
CA LEU A 447 -6.58 -23.28 0.37
C LEU A 447 -5.14 -22.75 0.40
N GLU A 448 -4.61 -22.30 -0.73
CA GLU A 448 -3.28 -21.70 -0.79
C GLU A 448 -3.18 -20.45 0.11
N VAL A 449 -4.12 -19.51 -0.02
CA VAL A 449 -4.13 -18.29 0.80
C VAL A 449 -4.25 -18.66 2.28
N LEU A 450 -5.17 -19.56 2.64
CA LEU A 450 -5.34 -20.01 4.03
C LEU A 450 -4.09 -20.68 4.59
N ALA A 451 -3.43 -21.55 3.81
CA ALA A 451 -2.22 -22.23 4.23
C ALA A 451 -1.08 -21.23 4.48
N VAL A 452 -0.88 -20.26 3.57
CA VAL A 452 0.15 -19.22 3.73
C VAL A 452 -0.18 -18.32 4.91
N THR A 453 -1.44 -17.92 5.10
CA THR A 453 -1.87 -17.13 6.27
C THR A 453 -1.66 -17.88 7.57
N GLY A 454 -2.05 -19.17 7.63
CA GLY A 454 -1.86 -20.00 8.82
C GLY A 454 -0.39 -20.13 9.20
N VAL A 455 0.48 -20.46 8.23
CA VAL A 455 1.94 -20.51 8.45
C VAL A 455 2.49 -19.15 8.88
N THR A 456 2.02 -18.06 8.26
CA THR A 456 2.45 -16.69 8.62
C THR A 456 2.06 -16.38 10.06
N ALA A 457 0.81 -16.60 10.46
CA ALA A 457 0.31 -16.26 11.79
C ALA A 457 0.97 -17.11 12.89
N VAL A 458 1.15 -18.42 12.63
CA VAL A 458 1.81 -19.35 13.55
C VAL A 458 3.26 -18.94 13.82
N LEU A 459 4.00 -18.55 12.78
CA LEU A 459 5.41 -18.16 12.89
C LEU A 459 5.62 -16.71 13.32
N ALA A 460 4.66 -15.81 13.05
CA ALA A 460 4.79 -14.39 13.38
C ALA A 460 4.49 -14.08 14.85
N PHE A 461 3.61 -14.83 15.51
CA PHE A 461 3.19 -14.54 16.89
C PHE A 461 4.32 -14.61 17.94
N PRO A 462 5.26 -15.58 17.89
CA PRO A 462 6.33 -15.67 18.90
C PRO A 462 7.30 -14.49 18.90
N ASN A 463 7.47 -13.81 17.77
CA ASN A 463 8.38 -12.67 17.65
C ASN A 463 7.59 -11.35 17.57
N PRO A 464 7.76 -10.43 18.54
CA PRO A 464 6.99 -9.19 18.60
C PRO A 464 7.16 -8.31 17.35
N TYR A 465 8.36 -8.26 16.76
CA TYR A 465 8.62 -7.47 15.55
C TYR A 465 7.94 -8.03 14.30
N THR A 466 7.70 -9.35 14.24
CA THR A 466 6.96 -9.94 13.13
C THR A 466 5.44 -9.87 13.32
N ARG A 467 4.98 -9.78 14.57
CA ARG A 467 3.56 -9.71 14.94
C ARG A 467 2.94 -8.35 14.63
N ARG A 468 3.68 -7.26 14.86
CA ARG A 468 3.26 -5.86 14.60
C ARG A 468 2.93 -5.60 13.13
N SER A 469 2.12 -4.58 12.88
CA SER A 469 1.85 -4.13 11.51
C SER A 469 3.15 -3.68 10.85
N THR A 470 3.27 -3.88 9.53
CA THR A 470 4.56 -3.61 8.85
C THR A 470 4.83 -2.11 8.74
N SER A 471 3.79 -1.26 8.77
CA SER A 471 3.91 0.20 8.84
C SER A 471 4.41 0.67 10.20
N GLU A 472 3.82 0.21 11.31
CA GLU A 472 4.30 0.52 12.67
C GLU A 472 5.74 0.09 12.86
N LEU A 473 6.09 -1.11 12.40
CA LEU A 473 7.46 -1.61 12.47
C LEU A 473 8.44 -0.67 11.76
N ILE A 474 8.12 -0.19 10.56
CA ILE A 474 9.00 0.75 9.85
C ILE A 474 9.13 2.08 10.61
N SER A 475 8.02 2.59 11.16
CA SER A 475 8.01 3.83 11.95
C SER A 475 8.95 3.71 13.16
N GLU A 476 8.83 2.62 13.93
CA GLU A 476 9.70 2.33 15.08
C GLU A 476 11.17 2.21 14.68
N LEU A 477 11.46 1.65 13.50
CA LEU A 477 12.84 1.47 13.03
C LEU A 477 13.50 2.78 12.58
N PHE A 478 12.72 3.75 12.09
CA PHE A 478 13.23 5.05 11.66
C PHE A 478 13.42 6.01 12.84
N ASN A 479 12.61 5.87 13.89
CA ASN A 479 12.73 6.69 15.09
C ASN A 479 14.06 6.44 15.83
N ASP A 480 14.57 7.51 16.43
CA ASP A 480 15.70 7.43 17.35
C ASP A 480 15.22 7.27 18.79
N CYS A 481 16.09 6.72 19.63
CA CYS A 481 15.75 6.39 21.01
C CYS A 481 15.78 7.63 21.90
N GLY A 482 14.60 8.08 22.36
CA GLY A 482 14.47 9.18 23.32
C GLY A 482 14.72 8.77 24.78
N ALA A 483 14.87 9.74 25.68
CA ALA A 483 15.15 9.51 27.11
C ALA A 483 13.99 8.87 27.89
N LEU A 484 12.80 8.83 27.30
CA LEU A 484 11.54 8.43 27.94
C LEU A 484 10.86 7.24 27.24
N GLU A 485 11.51 6.64 26.24
CA GLU A 485 10.95 5.59 25.41
C GLU A 485 11.50 4.21 25.84
N SER A 486 10.61 3.33 26.30
CA SER A 486 10.93 2.03 26.89
C SER A 486 10.83 0.88 25.88
N SER A 487 11.16 1.11 24.61
CA SER A 487 11.18 0.04 23.61
C SER A 487 12.42 -0.85 23.77
N GLN A 488 12.31 -2.16 23.50
CA GLN A 488 13.44 -3.10 23.57
C GLN A 488 14.62 -2.68 22.68
N LEU A 489 14.37 -1.88 21.65
CA LEU A 489 15.37 -1.34 20.74
C LEU A 489 16.17 -0.17 21.34
N CYS A 490 15.68 0.38 22.46
CA CYS A 490 16.22 1.54 23.16
C CYS A 490 16.74 1.22 24.57
N ASP A 491 16.87 -0.07 24.91
CA ASP A 491 17.42 -0.55 26.18
C ASP A 491 18.96 -0.49 26.19
N TYR A 492 19.49 0.74 26.19
CA TYR A 492 20.92 1.01 26.33
C TYR A 492 21.33 1.07 27.81
N VAL A 493 22.58 0.74 28.12
CA VAL A 493 23.07 0.79 29.50
C VAL A 493 23.19 2.26 29.94
N ASN A 494 22.25 2.70 30.79
CA ASN A 494 22.23 4.06 31.32
C ASN A 494 23.07 4.13 32.60
N ASN A 495 24.06 5.03 32.63
CA ASN A 495 24.75 5.37 33.88
C ASN A 495 23.98 6.49 34.60
N PRO A 496 23.35 6.23 35.76
CA PRO A 496 22.50 7.19 36.47
C PRO A 496 23.26 8.42 36.99
N ASN A 497 24.60 8.43 36.92
CA ASN A 497 25.44 9.54 37.35
C ASN A 497 25.56 10.69 36.33
N THR A 498 24.79 10.67 35.23
CA THR A 498 24.88 11.69 34.16
C THR A 498 23.58 12.48 34.09
N SER A 499 23.44 13.49 34.96
CA SER A 499 22.39 14.51 34.87
C SER A 499 22.75 15.49 33.74
N ARG A 500 22.40 15.16 32.49
CA ARG A 500 22.52 16.09 31.35
C ARG A 500 21.15 16.33 30.69
N PRO A 501 20.96 17.50 30.05
CA PRO A 501 19.66 17.93 29.53
C PRO A 501 19.10 16.98 28.48
N LEU A 502 17.78 17.07 28.30
CA LEU A 502 16.85 16.10 27.71
C LEU A 502 16.97 15.90 26.18
N ASP A 503 17.90 16.57 25.48
CA ASP A 503 17.86 16.70 24.02
C ASP A 503 19.10 16.16 23.26
N ASP A 504 20.20 15.83 23.94
CA ASP A 504 21.40 15.21 23.34
C ASP A 504 21.80 13.98 24.18
N ILE A 505 21.35 12.79 23.77
CA ILE A 505 21.59 11.53 24.48
C ILE A 505 22.86 10.90 23.89
N PRO A 506 24.03 11.03 24.54
CA PRO A 506 25.29 10.49 24.03
C PRO A 506 25.15 9.01 23.65
N ASP A 507 25.79 8.60 22.56
CA ASP A 507 25.96 7.20 22.16
C ASP A 507 26.34 6.34 23.40
N ARG A 508 25.61 5.24 23.63
CA ARG A 508 25.73 4.36 24.81
C ARG A 508 26.06 2.93 24.42
N PRO A 509 26.74 2.17 25.29
CA PRO A 509 26.92 0.75 25.05
C PRO A 509 25.55 0.04 25.06
N ALA A 510 25.37 -0.85 24.09
CA ALA A 510 24.17 -1.65 23.95
C ALA A 510 23.90 -2.47 25.22
N GLY A 511 22.68 -2.36 25.76
CA GLY A 511 22.22 -3.17 26.87
C GLY A 511 21.74 -4.56 26.42
N PRO A 512 21.41 -5.45 27.38
CA PRO A 512 20.93 -6.79 27.08
C PRO A 512 19.64 -6.78 26.22
N GLY A 513 18.77 -5.78 26.38
CA GLY A 513 17.58 -5.63 25.54
C GLY A 513 17.89 -5.32 24.08
N VAL A 514 18.88 -4.47 23.78
CA VAL A 514 19.31 -4.17 22.40
C VAL A 514 19.87 -5.43 21.72
N TYR A 515 20.67 -6.24 22.41
CA TYR A 515 21.16 -7.52 21.86
C TYR A 515 20.02 -8.51 21.58
N ALA A 516 19.04 -8.60 22.49
CA ALA A 516 17.85 -9.42 22.28
C ALA A 516 17.04 -8.91 21.08
N ALA A 517 16.85 -7.60 20.96
CA ALA A 517 16.16 -6.95 19.84
C ALA A 517 16.87 -7.20 18.51
N LEU A 518 18.21 -7.08 18.46
CA LEU A 518 19.00 -7.38 17.25
C LEU A 518 18.81 -8.82 16.78
N TRP A 519 18.81 -9.80 17.69
CA TRP A 519 18.55 -11.19 17.34
C TRP A 519 17.11 -11.40 16.84
N GLN A 520 16.12 -10.80 17.51
CA GLN A 520 14.72 -10.88 17.08
C GLN A 520 14.49 -10.20 15.72
N LEU A 521 15.17 -9.08 15.44
CA LEU A 521 15.16 -8.39 14.15
C LEU A 521 15.84 -9.22 13.06
N ALA A 522 16.94 -9.90 13.35
CA ALA A 522 17.59 -10.80 12.41
C ALA A 522 16.67 -11.99 12.03
N LEU A 523 15.98 -12.58 13.01
CA LEU A 523 14.96 -13.60 12.75
C LEU A 523 13.77 -13.03 11.95
N ALA A 524 13.33 -11.81 12.28
CA ALA A 524 12.27 -11.12 11.55
C ALA A 524 12.66 -10.84 10.09
N LEU A 525 13.92 -10.47 9.84
CA LEU A 525 14.46 -10.23 8.50
C LEU A 525 14.37 -11.49 7.64
N VAL A 526 14.88 -12.62 8.15
CA VAL A 526 14.84 -13.91 7.45
C VAL A 526 13.39 -14.33 7.20
N PHE A 527 12.53 -14.22 8.22
CA PHE A 527 11.12 -14.55 8.10
C PHE A 527 10.41 -13.70 7.03
N LYS A 528 10.57 -12.36 7.07
CA LYS A 528 9.96 -11.44 6.08
C LYS A 528 10.50 -11.71 4.67
N ILE A 529 11.79 -11.98 4.52
CA ILE A 529 12.40 -12.37 3.23
C ILE A 529 11.71 -13.60 2.65
N VAL A 530 11.55 -14.67 3.44
CA VAL A 530 10.96 -15.93 2.96
C VAL A 530 9.47 -15.76 2.69
N ILE A 531 8.72 -15.21 3.66
CA ILE A 531 7.25 -15.17 3.56
C ILE A 531 6.78 -14.22 2.44
N THR A 532 7.48 -13.10 2.20
CA THR A 532 7.11 -12.16 1.13
C THR A 532 7.17 -12.76 -0.27
N VAL A 533 8.07 -13.73 -0.50
CA VAL A 533 8.16 -14.46 -1.78
C VAL A 533 6.91 -15.32 -2.01
N PHE A 534 6.37 -15.92 -0.95
CA PHE A 534 5.19 -16.79 -1.03
C PHE A 534 3.88 -15.99 -1.05
N THR A 535 3.80 -14.87 -0.31
CA THR A 535 2.58 -14.04 -0.23
C THR A 535 2.34 -13.27 -1.52
N PHE A 536 3.39 -12.80 -2.19
CA PHE A 536 3.21 -12.10 -3.45
C PHE A 536 2.72 -13.04 -4.56
N GLY A 537 1.77 -12.57 -5.36
CA GLY A 537 1.17 -13.35 -6.44
C GLY A 537 0.04 -14.29 -6.02
N MET A 538 -0.39 -14.27 -4.75
CA MET A 538 -1.62 -14.93 -4.32
C MET A 538 -2.85 -14.23 -4.92
N LYS A 539 -4.01 -14.92 -4.95
CA LYS A 539 -5.25 -14.41 -5.57
C LYS A 539 -6.05 -13.50 -4.62
N ILE A 540 -5.37 -12.51 -4.05
CA ILE A 540 -5.89 -11.47 -3.15
C ILE A 540 -5.25 -10.12 -3.50
N PRO A 541 -5.80 -8.96 -3.08
CA PRO A 541 -5.16 -7.67 -3.30
C PRO A 541 -3.85 -7.62 -2.50
N SER A 542 -2.75 -7.24 -3.16
CA SER A 542 -1.42 -7.31 -2.56
C SER A 542 -0.54 -6.18 -3.07
N GLY A 543 -0.13 -5.26 -2.20
CA GLY A 543 0.94 -4.30 -2.47
C GLY A 543 2.30 -4.83 -2.02
N LEU A 544 3.35 -4.46 -2.74
CA LEU A 544 4.72 -4.91 -2.46
C LEU A 544 5.61 -3.82 -1.84
N PHE A 545 5.21 -2.55 -1.90
CA PHE A 545 6.05 -1.43 -1.43
C PHE A 545 6.43 -1.56 0.05
N ILE A 546 5.45 -1.64 0.95
CA ILE A 546 5.68 -1.70 2.41
C ILE A 546 6.54 -2.92 2.83
N PRO A 547 6.25 -4.17 2.40
CA PRO A 547 7.11 -5.30 2.76
C PRO A 547 8.56 -5.19 2.26
N SER A 548 8.78 -4.54 1.10
CA SER A 548 10.13 -4.30 0.58
C SER A 548 10.89 -3.29 1.44
N MET A 549 10.22 -2.20 1.82
CA MET A 549 10.78 -1.19 2.71
C MET A 549 11.12 -1.77 4.07
N ALA A 550 10.27 -2.63 4.64
CA ALA A 550 10.54 -3.26 5.93
C ALA A 550 11.78 -4.15 5.93
N VAL A 551 12.01 -4.96 4.89
CA VAL A 551 13.23 -5.77 4.78
C VAL A 551 14.48 -4.87 4.75
N GLY A 552 14.42 -3.77 4.00
CA GLY A 552 15.49 -2.79 3.94
C GLY A 552 15.70 -2.03 5.25
N ALA A 553 14.60 -1.63 5.91
CA ALA A 553 14.63 -0.94 7.19
C ALA A 553 15.27 -1.80 8.27
N ILE A 554 14.87 -3.08 8.37
CA ILE A 554 15.42 -4.02 9.35
C ILE A 554 16.91 -4.22 9.13
N ALA A 555 17.33 -4.49 7.88
CA ALA A 555 18.75 -4.63 7.56
C ALA A 555 19.53 -3.34 7.85
N GLY A 556 18.97 -2.19 7.49
CA GLY A 556 19.55 -0.87 7.76
C GLY A 556 19.71 -0.60 9.26
N ARG A 557 18.69 -0.87 10.08
CA ARG A 557 18.75 -0.67 11.53
C ARG A 557 19.80 -1.57 12.20
N ILE A 558 19.90 -2.84 11.78
CA ILE A 558 20.92 -3.77 12.28
C ILE A 558 22.32 -3.24 11.96
N VAL A 559 22.55 -2.77 10.73
CA VAL A 559 23.84 -2.18 10.32
C VAL A 559 24.11 -0.88 11.07
N GLY A 560 23.10 -0.02 11.24
CA GLY A 560 23.23 1.24 11.97
C GLY A 560 23.68 1.04 13.42
N ILE A 561 23.02 0.14 14.16
CA ILE A 561 23.41 -0.20 15.53
C ILE A 561 24.81 -0.84 15.55
N ALA A 562 25.15 -1.69 14.57
CA ALA A 562 26.50 -2.27 14.50
C ALA A 562 27.60 -1.21 14.28
N VAL A 563 27.35 -0.21 13.44
CA VAL A 563 28.29 0.90 13.19
C VAL A 563 28.39 1.81 14.41
N GLU A 564 27.27 2.13 15.06
CA GLU A 564 27.22 2.87 16.32
C GLU A 564 28.08 2.20 17.41
N GLN A 565 27.86 0.90 17.65
CA GLN A 565 28.62 0.15 18.67
C GLN A 565 30.11 0.00 18.31
N MET A 566 30.43 -0.13 17.02
CA MET A 566 31.81 -0.17 16.55
C MET A 566 32.51 1.20 16.74
N ALA A 567 31.81 2.30 16.45
CA ALA A 567 32.33 3.64 16.66
C ALA A 567 32.60 3.91 18.16
N LEU A 568 31.71 3.44 19.03
CA LEU A 568 31.85 3.51 20.49
C LEU A 568 33.03 2.73 21.06
N HIS A 569 33.22 1.48 20.63
CA HIS A 569 34.30 0.64 21.17
C HIS A 569 35.68 0.98 20.58
N HIS A 570 35.72 1.53 19.37
CA HIS A 570 36.96 1.81 18.63
C HIS A 570 37.09 3.28 18.21
N HIS A 571 36.79 4.21 19.13
CA HIS A 571 36.96 5.66 18.89
C HIS A 571 38.37 6.06 18.41
N ASP A 572 39.41 5.32 18.80
CA ASP A 572 40.81 5.62 18.45
C ASP A 572 41.21 5.17 17.04
N TRP A 573 40.38 4.37 16.36
CA TRP A 573 40.68 3.95 14.99
C TRP A 573 40.74 5.14 14.05
N ILE A 574 41.66 5.05 13.07
CA ILE A 574 41.93 6.11 12.07
C ILE A 574 40.64 6.58 11.38
N ILE A 575 39.68 5.67 11.22
CA ILE A 575 38.39 5.94 10.60
C ILE A 575 37.54 6.86 11.49
N PHE A 576 37.41 6.60 12.79
CA PHE A 576 36.48 7.31 13.69
C PHE A 576 37.09 8.50 14.43
N ARG A 577 38.42 8.50 14.60
CA ARG A 577 39.17 9.50 15.38
C ARG A 577 38.99 10.94 14.90
N SER A 578 38.69 11.16 13.62
CA SER A 578 38.62 12.50 13.03
C SER A 578 37.24 13.17 13.13
N TRP A 579 36.15 12.41 13.36
CA TRP A 579 34.78 12.95 13.36
C TRP A 579 33.93 12.52 14.56
N CYS A 580 34.30 11.45 15.29
CA CYS A 580 33.58 11.05 16.48
C CYS A 580 34.38 11.38 17.75
N ARG A 581 33.82 12.24 18.61
CA ARG A 581 34.39 12.56 19.93
C ARG A 581 33.76 11.69 21.01
N PRO A 582 34.50 11.27 22.05
CA PRO A 582 33.93 10.51 23.16
C PRO A 582 32.78 11.26 23.84
N GLY A 583 31.59 10.66 23.87
CA GLY A 583 30.39 11.23 24.49
C GLY A 583 29.63 12.24 23.65
N ALA A 584 29.75 12.18 22.31
CA ALA A 584 28.90 12.89 21.36
C ALA A 584 28.13 11.88 20.49
N ASP A 585 26.99 12.31 19.93
CA ASP A 585 26.15 11.49 19.03
C ASP A 585 26.77 11.47 17.64
N CYS A 586 27.46 10.38 17.32
CA CYS A 586 28.25 10.28 16.10
C CYS A 586 27.50 9.57 14.97
N VAL A 587 26.67 8.59 15.32
CA VAL A 587 26.01 7.71 14.35
C VAL A 587 24.55 7.58 14.72
N THR A 588 23.67 7.77 13.75
CA THR A 588 22.23 7.70 13.97
C THR A 588 21.64 6.45 13.31
N PRO A 589 21.30 5.39 14.08
CA PRO A 589 20.83 4.13 13.50
C PRO A 589 19.53 4.24 12.69
N GLY A 590 18.65 5.19 13.02
CA GLY A 590 17.44 5.48 12.26
C GLY A 590 17.71 5.88 10.81
N LEU A 591 18.78 6.65 10.58
CA LEU A 591 19.20 7.07 9.24
C LEU A 591 19.56 5.86 8.36
N TYR A 592 20.28 4.87 8.93
CA TYR A 592 20.65 3.65 8.21
C TYR A 592 19.42 2.82 7.85
N ALA A 593 18.41 2.78 8.72
CA ALA A 593 17.14 2.12 8.44
C ALA A 593 16.42 2.77 7.25
N MET A 594 16.37 4.11 7.19
CA MET A 594 15.79 4.82 6.05
C MET A 594 16.55 4.56 4.74
N VAL A 595 17.88 4.64 4.76
CA VAL A 595 18.73 4.36 3.58
C VAL A 595 18.53 2.92 3.10
N GLY A 596 18.50 1.95 4.02
CA GLY A 596 18.22 0.55 3.71
C GLY A 596 16.83 0.33 3.11
N ALA A 597 15.80 0.98 3.65
CA ALA A 597 14.44 0.95 3.12
C ALA A 597 14.37 1.52 1.70
N ALA A 598 15.01 2.66 1.45
CA ALA A 598 15.11 3.29 0.14
C ALA A 598 15.85 2.40 -0.87
N ALA A 599 16.98 1.80 -0.48
CA ALA A 599 17.76 0.89 -1.32
C ALA A 599 16.95 -0.35 -1.77
N CYS A 600 16.26 -1.01 -0.82
CA CYS A 600 15.45 -2.19 -1.13
C CYS A 600 14.20 -1.89 -1.97
N LEU A 601 13.65 -0.67 -1.86
CA LEU A 601 12.52 -0.22 -2.66
C LEU A 601 12.94 0.23 -4.06
N GLY A 602 14.05 0.97 -4.19
CA GLY A 602 14.55 1.54 -5.43
C GLY A 602 14.97 0.51 -6.47
N GLU A 603 15.68 -0.55 -6.06
CA GLU A 603 16.16 -1.57 -7.02
C GLU A 603 15.01 -2.37 -7.67
N ARG A 604 13.88 -2.53 -6.98
CA ARG A 604 12.73 -3.21 -7.60
C ARG A 604 12.08 -2.39 -8.71
N ARG A 605 12.32 -1.07 -8.76
CA ARG A 605 11.78 -0.16 -9.78
C ARG A 605 12.65 -0.11 -11.04
N SER A 606 13.97 -0.26 -10.91
CA SER A 606 14.93 -0.16 -12.01
C SER A 606 15.03 -1.39 -12.94
N GLY A 607 14.39 -2.50 -12.62
CA GLY A 607 14.39 -3.70 -13.47
C GLY A 607 13.70 -3.46 -14.83
N PRO A 608 14.23 -3.98 -15.96
CA PRO A 608 13.75 -3.62 -17.30
C PRO A 608 12.24 -3.84 -17.44
N PRO A 609 11.44 -2.76 -17.60
CA PRO A 609 9.98 -2.79 -17.50
C PRO A 609 9.30 -3.59 -18.62
N ALA A 610 10.03 -3.95 -19.67
CA ALA A 610 9.49 -4.63 -20.85
C ALA A 610 9.40 -6.16 -20.70
N LEU A 611 10.27 -6.81 -19.90
CA LEU A 611 10.30 -8.28 -19.80
C LEU A 611 9.44 -8.84 -18.66
N ALA A 612 9.33 -8.12 -17.55
CA ALA A 612 8.49 -8.53 -16.42
C ALA A 612 7.00 -8.37 -16.74
N THR A 613 6.60 -7.25 -17.34
CA THR A 613 5.18 -6.95 -17.64
C THR A 613 4.62 -7.86 -18.74
N ARG A 614 5.41 -8.18 -19.79
CA ARG A 614 5.02 -9.18 -20.81
C ARG A 614 4.89 -10.59 -20.24
N ARG A 615 5.68 -10.96 -19.22
CA ARG A 615 5.63 -12.28 -18.59
C ARG A 615 4.68 -12.38 -17.39
N VAL A 616 4.21 -11.26 -16.83
CA VAL A 616 3.24 -11.23 -15.72
C VAL A 616 1.80 -11.11 -16.24
N CYS A 617 1.55 -10.36 -17.32
CA CYS A 617 0.21 -10.28 -17.95
C CYS A 617 -0.14 -11.52 -18.79
N ARG A 618 0.81 -12.19 -19.45
CA ARG A 618 0.55 -13.46 -20.18
C ARG A 618 0.41 -14.67 -19.25
N SER A 619 0.11 -14.40 -17.99
CA SER A 619 0.54 -15.17 -16.84
C SER A 619 -0.44 -15.10 -15.67
N ARG A 620 -1.48 -14.27 -15.77
CA ARG A 620 -2.59 -14.29 -14.83
C ARG A 620 -3.83 -14.77 -15.55
#